data_AF-A0A3D8MPR9-F1
#
_entry.id   AF-A0A3D8MPR9-F1
#
_cell.length_a   1.000
_cell.length_b   1.000
_cell.length_c   1.000
_cell.angle_alpha   90.00
_cell.angle_beta   90.00
_cell.angle_gamma   90.00
#
_symmetry.space_group_name_H-M   'P 1'
#
loop_
_entity.id
_entity.type
_entity.pdbx_description
1 polymer ?
#
loop_
_entity_poly.entity_id
_entity_poly.type
_entity_poly.pdbx_seq_one_letter_code
_entity_poly.pdbx_strand_id
1 'polypeptide(L)'
;MSGDSTQTALATRLLTGDLSAEVRLALVGLLPWLGQPELLRTLDLHEIASLRRTPIAHLQAARQLLLAEGDSNSNDSSNVTSRDEPRRY
;
A
#
# COMPACT_ATOMS: atom_id res chain seq x y z
N MET A 1 11.75 -13.14 -4.41
CA MET A 1 10.50 -13.14 -5.20
C MET A 1 9.40 -12.52 -4.33
N SER A 2 9.49 -11.20 -4.06
CA SER A 2 8.67 -10.54 -3.01
C SER A 2 7.66 -9.51 -3.57
N GLY A 3 7.48 -9.47 -4.89
CA GLY A 3 6.54 -8.55 -5.55
C GLY A 3 5.09 -9.02 -5.61
N ASP A 4 4.85 -10.33 -5.48
CA ASP A 4 3.50 -10.91 -5.60
C ASP A 4 2.62 -10.69 -4.37
N SER A 5 3.20 -10.56 -3.16
CA SER A 5 2.43 -10.52 -1.91
C SER A 5 1.61 -9.24 -1.74
N THR A 6 2.16 -8.08 -2.08
CA THR A 6 1.49 -6.78 -1.95
C THR A 6 0.39 -6.62 -3.00
N GLN A 7 0.65 -7.05 -4.23
CA GLN A 7 -0.31 -6.99 -5.32
C GLN A 7 -1.48 -7.95 -5.07
N THR A 8 -1.22 -9.13 -4.50
CA THR A 8 -2.24 -10.12 -4.13
C THR A 8 -3.08 -9.66 -2.93
N ALA A 9 -2.48 -9.04 -1.91
CA ALA A 9 -3.22 -8.52 -0.75
C ALA A 9 -4.18 -7.38 -1.14
N LEU A 10 -3.74 -6.47 -2.00
CA LEU A 10 -4.59 -5.39 -2.52
C LEU A 10 -5.68 -5.92 -3.46
N ALA A 11 -5.36 -6.86 -4.35
CA ALA A 11 -6.36 -7.52 -5.18
C ALA A 11 -7.41 -8.24 -4.32
N THR A 12 -6.98 -8.89 -3.23
CA THR A 12 -7.88 -9.55 -2.28
C THR A 12 -8.79 -8.55 -1.58
N ARG A 13 -8.26 -7.42 -1.06
CA ARG A 13 -9.08 -6.35 -0.44
C ARG A 13 -10.06 -5.68 -1.41
N LEU A 14 -9.67 -5.53 -2.68
CA LEU A 14 -10.56 -5.04 -3.74
C LEU A 14 -11.70 -6.03 -4.03
N LEU A 15 -11.43 -7.33 -3.94
CA LEU A 15 -12.38 -8.42 -4.20
C LEU A 15 -13.27 -8.75 -2.99
N THR A 16 -12.77 -8.65 -1.76
CA THR A 16 -13.50 -9.03 -0.54
C THR A 16 -14.49 -7.98 -0.05
N GLY A 17 -14.49 -6.77 -0.64
CA GLY A 17 -15.71 -5.96 -0.72
C GLY A 17 -15.96 -4.96 0.41
N ASP A 18 -15.01 -4.71 1.31
CA ASP A 18 -15.19 -3.75 2.42
C ASP A 18 -14.89 -2.28 2.03
N LEU A 19 -14.78 -2.01 0.73
CA LEU A 19 -14.47 -0.68 0.19
C LEU A 19 -15.67 -0.16 -0.60
N SER A 20 -15.97 1.14 -0.45
CA SER A 20 -16.98 1.79 -1.29
C SER A 20 -16.60 1.69 -2.77
N ALA A 21 -17.59 1.75 -3.66
CA ALA A 21 -17.36 1.65 -5.10
C ALA A 21 -16.44 2.78 -5.60
N GLU A 22 -16.55 3.95 -4.98
CA GLU A 22 -15.77 5.15 -5.27
C GLU A 22 -14.30 4.98 -4.87
N VAL A 23 -14.03 4.37 -3.72
CA VAL A 23 -12.65 4.07 -3.27
C VAL A 23 -12.02 2.99 -4.15
N ARG A 24 -12.79 1.98 -4.58
CA ARG A 24 -12.31 0.98 -5.55
C ARG A 24 -11.96 1.60 -6.89
N LEU A 25 -12.80 2.48 -7.42
CA LEU A 25 -12.52 3.25 -8.64
C LEU A 25 -11.27 4.14 -8.49
N ALA A 26 -11.13 4.80 -7.34
CA ALA A 26 -9.94 5.59 -7.02
C ALA A 26 -8.66 4.72 -6.97
N LEU A 27 -8.72 3.53 -6.36
CA LEU A 27 -7.62 2.56 -6.33
C LEU A 27 -7.21 2.10 -7.73
N VAL A 28 -8.18 1.83 -8.61
CA VAL A 28 -7.90 1.47 -10.00
C VAL A 28 -7.18 2.62 -10.73
N GLY A 29 -7.56 3.86 -10.44
CA GLY A 29 -6.86 5.04 -10.93
C GLY A 29 -5.41 5.11 -10.46
N LEU A 30 -5.11 4.61 -9.26
CA LEU A 30 -3.79 4.68 -8.61
C LEU A 30 -2.89 3.44 -8.84
N LEU A 31 -3.42 2.38 -9.47
CA LEU A 31 -2.68 1.15 -9.81
C LEU A 31 -1.31 1.37 -10.49
N PRO A 32 -1.14 2.32 -11.43
CA PRO A 32 0.16 2.52 -12.07
C PRO A 32 1.30 2.88 -11.11
N TRP A 33 0.97 3.39 -9.92
CA TRP A 33 1.93 3.84 -8.92
C TRP A 33 2.08 2.85 -7.74
N LEU A 34 1.48 1.66 -7.81
CA LEU A 34 1.54 0.63 -6.74
C LEU A 34 2.97 0.25 -6.35
N GLY A 35 3.89 0.24 -7.32
CA GLY A 35 5.29 -0.13 -7.13
C GLY A 35 6.21 1.04 -6.76
N GLN A 36 5.67 2.25 -6.61
CA GLN A 36 6.45 3.47 -6.39
C GLN A 36 5.85 4.29 -5.23
N PRO A 37 5.99 3.84 -3.98
CA PRO A 37 5.36 4.47 -2.81
C PRO A 37 5.81 5.92 -2.61
N GLU A 38 7.06 6.24 -2.96
CA GLU A 38 7.58 7.62 -2.92
C GLU A 38 6.85 8.55 -3.91
N LEU A 39 6.58 8.08 -5.14
CA LEU A 39 5.77 8.84 -6.09
C LEU A 39 4.32 8.96 -5.65
N LEU A 40 3.76 7.90 -5.05
CA LEU A 40 2.41 7.93 -4.51
C LEU A 40 2.29 8.98 -3.38
N ARG A 41 3.37 9.19 -2.60
CA ARG A 41 3.45 10.22 -1.55
C ARG A 41 3.51 11.65 -2.10
N THR A 42 4.13 11.86 -3.25
CA THR A 42 4.23 13.19 -3.86
C THR A 42 3.15 13.47 -4.91
N LEU A 43 2.34 12.46 -5.24
CA LEU A 43 1.29 12.55 -6.26
C LEU A 43 0.27 13.65 -5.93
N ASP A 44 0.05 14.56 -6.88
CA ASP A 44 -0.99 15.57 -6.76
C ASP A 44 -2.37 14.94 -7.01
N LEU A 45 -3.10 14.69 -5.93
CA LEU A 45 -4.44 14.11 -5.98
C LEU A 45 -5.47 15.10 -6.54
N HIS A 46 -5.19 16.40 -6.57
CA HIS A 46 -6.10 17.43 -7.05
C HIS A 46 -6.27 17.34 -8.58
N GLU A 47 -5.16 17.15 -9.30
CA GLU A 47 -5.17 16.98 -10.76
C GLU A 47 -5.95 15.71 -11.15
N ILE A 48 -5.72 14.60 -10.44
CA ILE A 48 -6.39 13.33 -10.68
C ILE A 48 -7.88 13.40 -10.34
N ALA A 49 -8.23 14.08 -9.24
CA ALA A 49 -9.61 14.32 -8.85
C ALA A 49 -10.38 15.09 -9.95
N SER A 50 -9.74 16.12 -10.51
CA SER A 50 -10.30 16.93 -11.60
C SER A 50 -10.51 16.11 -12.88
N LEU A 51 -9.48 15.36 -13.30
CA LEU A 51 -9.51 14.52 -14.51
C LEU A 51 -10.54 13.39 -14.44
N ARG A 52 -10.62 12.73 -13.28
CA ARG A 52 -11.46 11.54 -13.08
C ARG A 52 -12.84 11.86 -12.53
N ARG A 53 -13.09 13.15 -12.20
CA ARG A 53 -14.27 13.60 -11.43
C ARG A 53 -14.47 12.81 -10.14
N THR A 54 -13.37 12.38 -9.53
CA THR A 54 -13.38 11.59 -8.31
C THR A 54 -13.18 12.52 -7.11
N PRO A 55 -13.98 12.43 -6.05
CA PRO A 55 -13.75 13.21 -4.84
C PRO A 55 -12.35 12.95 -4.27
N ILE A 56 -11.66 14.03 -3.88
CA ILE A 56 -10.30 13.95 -3.32
C ILE A 56 -10.25 13.04 -2.10
N ALA A 57 -11.31 13.05 -1.27
CA ALA A 57 -11.41 12.18 -0.10
C ALA A 57 -11.27 10.68 -0.44
N HIS A 58 -11.88 10.22 -1.54
CA HIS A 58 -11.78 8.84 -1.98
C HIS A 58 -10.38 8.49 -2.51
N LEU A 59 -9.73 9.44 -3.20
CA LEU A 59 -8.34 9.30 -3.65
C LEU A 59 -7.35 9.28 -2.48
N GLN A 60 -7.57 10.09 -1.46
CA GLN A 60 -6.79 10.07 -0.22
C GLN A 60 -6.94 8.74 0.53
N ALA A 61 -8.18 8.24 0.67
CA ALA A 61 -8.43 6.94 1.28
C ALA A 61 -7.73 5.80 0.51
N ALA A 62 -7.84 5.79 -0.83
CA ALA A 62 -7.14 4.85 -1.69
C ALA A 62 -5.62 4.92 -1.51
N ARG A 63 -5.03 6.12 -1.48
CA ARG A 63 -3.60 6.32 -1.25
C ARG A 63 -3.13 5.82 0.12
N GLN A 64 -3.88 6.10 1.19
CA GLN A 64 -3.53 5.64 2.53
C GLN A 64 -3.54 4.10 2.62
N LEU A 65 -4.50 3.44 1.98
CA LEU A 65 -4.55 1.98 1.90
C LEU A 65 -3.32 1.42 1.17
N LEU A 66 -2.90 2.04 0.06
CA LEU A 66 -1.71 1.63 -0.68
C LEU A 66 -0.41 1.82 0.12
N LEU A 67 -0.27 2.94 0.83
CA LEU A 67 0.90 3.20 1.66
C LEU A 67 0.99 2.27 2.88
N ALA A 68 -0.14 2.00 3.53
CA ALA A 68 -0.19 1.09 4.68
C ALA A 68 0.23 -0.36 4.30
N GLU A 69 -0.07 -0.79 3.07
CA GLU A 69 0.36 -2.10 2.57
C GLU A 69 1.86 -2.12 2.25
N GLY A 70 2.43 -1.00 1.79
CA GLY A 70 3.87 -0.86 1.54
C GLY A 70 4.72 -0.86 2.81
N ASP A 71 4.26 -0.21 3.88
CA ASP A 71 4.99 -0.10 5.15
C ASP A 71 4.94 -1.38 6.00
N SER A 72 3.89 -2.22 5.84
CA SER A 72 3.75 -3.49 6.56
C SER A 72 4.87 -4.51 6.22
N ASN A 73 5.54 -4.33 5.08
CA ASN A 73 6.63 -5.21 4.64
C ASN A 73 8.01 -4.75 5.15
N SER A 74 8.11 -3.53 5.71
CA SER A 74 9.36 -2.95 6.21
C SER A 74 9.73 -3.43 7.62
N ASN A 75 8.82 -4.14 8.30
CA ASN A 75 8.97 -4.50 9.72
C ASN A 75 9.38 -5.97 9.97
N ASP A 76 9.59 -6.77 8.91
CA ASP A 76 10.00 -8.18 9.01
C ASP A 76 11.50 -8.37 8.67
N SER A 77 12.37 -7.52 9.22
CA SER A 77 13.84 -7.66 9.01
C SER A 77 14.70 -7.44 10.24
N SER A 78 14.12 -7.48 11.43
CA SER A 78 14.90 -7.42 12.68
C SER A 78 14.48 -8.51 13.67
N ASN A 79 14.60 -9.78 13.27
CA ASN A 79 14.71 -10.88 14.22
C ASN A 79 15.65 -11.98 13.70
N VAL A 80 16.95 -11.67 13.60
CA VAL A 80 18.02 -12.67 13.75
C VAL A 80 19.31 -11.91 14.11
N THR A 81 19.43 -11.54 15.38
CA THR A 81 20.76 -11.34 15.97
C THR A 81 20.90 -12.39 17.05
N SER A 82 21.68 -13.41 16.69
CA SER A 82 22.11 -14.52 17.52
C SER A 82 22.40 -14.09 18.94
N ARG A 83 21.62 -14.62 19.89
CA ARG A 83 21.96 -14.59 21.31
C ARG A 83 22.93 -15.75 21.57
N ASP A 84 24.18 -15.56 21.16
CA ASP A 84 25.28 -16.44 21.50
C ASP A 84 25.60 -16.20 22.99
N GLU A 85 25.12 -17.10 23.86
CA GLU A 85 25.38 -17.09 25.30
C GLU A 85 26.61 -17.97 25.57
N PRO A 86 27.79 -17.43 25.94
CA PRO A 86 28.88 -18.27 26.38
C PRO A 86 28.69 -18.60 27.86
N ARG A 87 27.98 -19.70 28.15
CA ARG A 87 28.16 -20.37 29.46
C ARG A 87 29.42 -21.22 29.36
N ARG A 88 30.53 -20.70 29.89
CA ARG A 88 31.66 -21.55 30.30
C ARG A 88 31.61 -21.77 31.81
N TYR A 89 31.80 -23.05 32.13
CA TYR A 89 31.90 -23.69 33.43
C TYR A 89 32.96 -23.09 34.33
#